data_AF-A0A109FBW8-F1
#
_entry.id   AF-A0A109FBW8-F1
#
_cell.length_a   1.000
_cell.length_b   1.000
_cell.length_c   1.000
_cell.angle_alpha   90.00
_cell.angle_beta   90.00
_cell.angle_gamma   90.00
#
_symmetry.space_group_name_H-M   'P 1'
#
loop_
_entity.id
_entity.type
_entity.pdbx_description
1 polymer ?
#
loop_
_entity_poly.entity_id
_entity_poly.type
_entity_poly.pdbx_seq_one_letter_code
_entity_poly.pdbx_strand_id
1 'polypeptide(L)'
;MSAAATPFRSLVFRGTVPLQVQLEPQDLPLTADRSVEYYYLQVPRVSYLALCLDNIKRNLVQLVLDHASFAALKDDDLWFETLPDNHQAQEATPLRWHWPIGLLYDLHATSRHLGLLPPRPIRTGFMALVKEADYVRWGSTKRVMNLRKELQDNLWEAVVENDFEKYWNVASKLVPLPAPPAVGSKKPTRTTPPSASSSAGEGGRSFSSSQEPDANGIKHVPLRVYLPAPPPSGGGASNGAGVATVVQEPVAPTRRDGSPTTLRQALSQLVPLLFAPLPSSSSSSSSPAAPPPPPPPLAYPLIHGIYPPFETEVGWLGACMAGPDGWVNVVVVLDERGQPDVSGPGASSSL
;
A
#
# COMPACT_ATOMS: atom_id res chain seq x y z
N MET A 1 -20.47 8.53 7.76
CA MET A 1 -19.13 8.65 7.12
C MET A 1 -18.55 9.99 7.50
N SER A 2 -17.31 10.06 8.00
CA SER A 2 -16.62 11.35 8.10
C SER A 2 -16.39 11.87 6.69
N ALA A 3 -17.03 12.99 6.33
CA ALA A 3 -16.98 13.57 4.98
C ALA A 3 -15.54 13.86 4.51
N ALA A 4 -14.59 14.02 5.43
CA ALA A 4 -13.18 14.29 5.13
C ALA A 4 -12.41 13.07 4.58
N ALA A 5 -12.85 11.84 4.87
CA ALA A 5 -12.12 10.62 4.48
C ALA A 5 -12.48 10.14 3.06
N THR A 6 -13.75 10.33 2.68
CA THR A 6 -14.33 9.78 1.45
C THR A 6 -13.59 10.21 0.17
N PRO A 7 -13.16 11.49 0.00
CA PRO A 7 -12.43 11.89 -1.19
C PRO A 7 -11.13 11.10 -1.39
N PHE A 8 -10.30 10.95 -0.34
CA PHE A 8 -9.05 10.21 -0.41
C PHE A 8 -9.29 8.73 -0.70
N ARG A 9 -10.25 8.11 -0.01
CA ARG A 9 -10.64 6.71 -0.25
C ARG A 9 -11.11 6.49 -1.69
N SER A 10 -11.87 7.44 -2.24
CA SER A 10 -12.36 7.39 -3.62
C SER A 10 -11.22 7.52 -4.63
N LEU A 11 -10.29 8.45 -4.39
CA LEU A 11 -9.10 8.61 -5.23
C LEU A 11 -8.20 7.37 -5.22
N VAL A 12 -7.96 6.77 -4.05
CA VAL A 12 -7.21 5.52 -3.92
C VAL A 12 -7.88 4.40 -4.72
N PHE A 13 -9.19 4.23 -4.57
CA PHE A 13 -9.92 3.14 -5.22
C PHE A 13 -10.02 3.33 -6.74
N ARG A 14 -10.22 4.56 -7.21
CA ARG A 14 -10.39 4.89 -8.63
C ARG A 14 -9.07 5.17 -9.36
N GLY A 15 -7.95 5.25 -8.63
CA GLY A 15 -6.63 5.46 -9.22
C GLY A 15 -6.31 4.37 -10.23
N THR A 16 -5.72 4.75 -11.36
CA THR A 16 -5.40 3.82 -12.46
C THR A 16 -3.95 3.98 -12.91
N VAL A 17 -3.44 2.98 -13.62
CA VAL A 17 -2.16 3.04 -14.34
C VAL A 17 -2.33 2.51 -15.76
N PRO A 18 -1.55 3.03 -16.72
CA PRO A 18 -1.48 2.45 -18.05
C PRO A 18 -0.60 1.20 -18.02
N LEU A 19 -1.03 0.15 -18.71
CA LEU A 19 -0.24 -1.05 -18.98
C LEU A 19 -0.09 -1.23 -20.50
N GLN A 20 1.10 -1.64 -20.91
CA GLN A 20 1.42 -2.16 -22.23
C GLN A 20 1.66 -3.66 -22.08
N VAL A 21 0.98 -4.47 -22.89
CA VAL A 21 1.06 -5.93 -22.86
C VAL A 21 1.49 -6.43 -24.23
N GLN A 22 2.42 -7.36 -24.24
CA GLN A 22 2.92 -8.06 -25.43
C GLN A 22 2.92 -9.56 -25.12
N LEU A 23 2.64 -10.38 -26.14
CA LEU A 23 2.87 -11.83 -26.04
C LEU A 23 4.32 -12.12 -26.43
N GLU A 24 4.99 -12.99 -25.66
CA GLU A 24 6.40 -13.32 -25.91
C GLU A 24 6.55 -13.92 -27.32
N PRO A 25 7.25 -13.25 -28.25
CA PRO A 25 7.28 -13.67 -29.65
C PRO A 25 7.87 -15.08 -29.85
N GLN A 26 8.75 -15.51 -28.94
CA GLN A 26 9.41 -16.82 -28.97
C GLN A 26 8.46 -17.97 -28.60
N ASP A 27 7.43 -17.69 -27.81
CA ASP A 27 6.44 -18.69 -27.36
C ASP A 27 5.24 -18.80 -28.30
N LEU A 28 5.15 -17.92 -29.30
CA LEU A 28 4.05 -17.92 -30.26
C LEU A 28 4.21 -19.03 -31.32
N PRO A 29 3.12 -19.74 -31.67
CA PRO A 29 3.16 -20.72 -32.75
C PRO A 29 3.51 -20.06 -34.09
N LEU A 30 3.99 -20.86 -35.05
CA LEU A 30 4.31 -20.36 -36.40
C LEU A 30 3.09 -19.73 -37.09
N THR A 31 1.89 -20.23 -36.80
CA THR A 31 0.60 -19.75 -37.33
C THR A 31 0.11 -18.44 -36.72
N ALA A 32 0.77 -17.93 -35.67
CA ALA A 32 0.33 -16.71 -34.99
C ALA A 32 0.41 -15.47 -35.88
N ASP A 33 -0.60 -14.60 -35.77
CA ASP A 33 -0.59 -13.28 -36.39
C ASP A 33 0.32 -12.33 -35.60
N ARG A 34 1.44 -11.94 -36.22
CA ARG A 34 2.47 -11.08 -35.62
C ARG A 34 2.27 -9.59 -35.95
N SER A 35 1.15 -9.22 -36.59
CA SER A 35 0.83 -7.82 -36.89
C SER A 35 0.40 -7.02 -35.64
N VAL A 36 -0.04 -7.71 -34.59
CA VAL A 36 -0.43 -7.10 -33.31
C VAL A 36 0.74 -7.21 -32.33
N GLU A 37 1.50 -6.13 -32.18
CA GLU A 37 2.68 -6.10 -31.30
C GLU A 37 2.31 -5.82 -29.84
N TYR A 38 1.39 -4.88 -29.61
CA TYR A 38 1.07 -4.38 -28.27
C TYR A 38 -0.43 -4.19 -28.04
N TYR A 39 -0.87 -4.50 -26.83
CA TYR A 39 -2.18 -4.16 -26.30
C TYR A 39 -2.04 -3.20 -25.13
N TYR A 40 -2.71 -2.05 -25.21
CA TYR A 40 -2.68 -1.04 -24.17
C TYR A 40 -4.00 -1.04 -23.40
N LEU A 41 -3.92 -1.00 -22.07
CA LEU A 41 -5.09 -0.95 -21.20
C LEU A 41 -4.86 -0.06 -19.99
N GLN A 42 -5.89 0.67 -19.59
CA GLN A 42 -5.92 1.43 -18.34
C GLN A 42 -6.54 0.55 -17.25
N VAL A 43 -5.81 0.30 -16.15
CA VAL A 43 -6.25 -0.63 -15.10
C VAL A 43 -6.26 0.02 -13.72
N PRO A 44 -7.17 -0.37 -12.81
CA PRO A 44 -7.19 0.15 -11.46
C PRO A 44 -5.94 -0.26 -10.67
N ARG A 45 -5.33 0.69 -9.96
CA ARG A 45 -4.17 0.46 -9.07
C ARG A 45 -4.46 -0.57 -7.99
N VAL A 46 -5.70 -0.61 -7.52
CA VAL A 46 -6.15 -1.50 -6.44
C VAL A 46 -6.59 -2.89 -6.93
N SER A 47 -6.56 -3.13 -8.25
CA SER A 47 -6.84 -4.43 -8.85
C SER A 47 -5.59 -5.31 -8.92
N TYR A 48 -5.71 -6.49 -9.54
CA TYR A 48 -4.67 -7.51 -9.63
C TYR A 48 -4.49 -7.95 -11.08
N LEU A 49 -3.26 -8.24 -11.52
CA LEU A 49 -2.98 -8.56 -12.93
C LEU A 49 -3.78 -9.76 -13.43
N ALA A 50 -4.02 -10.78 -12.61
CA ALA A 50 -4.81 -11.93 -13.10
C ALA A 50 -6.29 -11.61 -13.32
N LEU A 51 -6.83 -10.52 -12.74
CA LEU A 51 -8.18 -10.04 -13.08
C LEU A 51 -8.22 -9.39 -14.47
N CYS A 52 -7.07 -9.00 -15.01
CA CYS A 52 -6.95 -8.49 -16.38
C CYS A 52 -6.86 -9.62 -17.42
N LEU A 53 -6.61 -10.87 -17.00
CA LEU A 53 -6.30 -11.98 -17.90
C LEU A 53 -7.43 -12.25 -18.89
N ASP A 54 -8.69 -12.28 -18.45
CA ASP A 54 -9.85 -12.48 -19.33
C ASP A 54 -9.97 -11.41 -20.41
N ASN A 55 -9.70 -10.16 -20.05
CA ASN A 55 -9.74 -9.02 -20.96
C ASN A 55 -8.60 -9.12 -22.00
N ILE A 56 -7.38 -9.43 -21.54
CA ILE A 56 -6.21 -9.63 -22.40
C ILE A 56 -6.42 -10.83 -23.33
N LYS A 57 -6.96 -11.95 -22.82
CA LYS A 57 -7.26 -13.13 -23.65
C LYS A 57 -8.22 -12.80 -24.77
N ARG A 58 -9.30 -12.08 -24.46
CA ARG A 58 -10.33 -11.70 -25.45
C ARG A 58 -9.83 -10.68 -26.48
N ASN A 59 -9.02 -9.71 -26.07
CA ASN A 59 -8.68 -8.55 -26.91
C ASN A 59 -7.26 -8.57 -27.50
N LEU A 60 -6.39 -9.49 -27.07
CA LEU A 60 -5.05 -9.68 -27.62
C LEU A 60 -4.85 -11.14 -28.06
N VAL A 61 -4.96 -12.09 -27.12
CA VAL A 61 -4.58 -13.49 -27.40
C VAL A 61 -5.46 -14.12 -28.47
N GLN A 62 -6.77 -13.86 -28.43
CA GLN A 62 -7.72 -14.36 -29.44
C GLN A 62 -7.49 -13.79 -30.84
N LEU A 63 -6.84 -12.62 -30.96
CA LEU A 63 -6.49 -12.03 -32.25
C LEU A 63 -5.19 -12.61 -32.80
N VAL A 64 -4.23 -12.91 -31.92
CA VAL A 64 -2.90 -13.41 -32.29
C VAL A 64 -2.92 -14.92 -32.57
N LEU A 65 -3.68 -15.70 -31.81
CA LEU A 65 -3.71 -17.16 -31.92
C LEU A 65 -4.87 -17.65 -32.79
N ASP A 66 -4.64 -18.75 -33.52
CA ASP A 66 -5.73 -19.46 -34.20
C ASP A 66 -6.70 -20.12 -33.20
N HIS A 67 -7.89 -20.51 -33.69
CA HIS A 67 -8.96 -21.05 -32.85
C HIS A 67 -8.55 -22.29 -32.06
N ALA A 68 -7.71 -23.17 -32.62
CA ALA A 68 -7.29 -24.40 -31.96
C ALA A 68 -6.32 -24.09 -30.82
N SER A 69 -5.32 -23.22 -31.07
CA SER A 69 -4.32 -22.80 -30.09
C SER A 69 -4.96 -22.01 -28.95
N PHE A 70 -5.87 -21.09 -29.27
CA PHE A 70 -6.62 -20.32 -28.26
C PHE A 70 -7.47 -21.23 -27.36
N ALA A 71 -8.15 -22.24 -27.95
CA ALA A 71 -8.99 -23.17 -27.18
C ALA A 71 -8.19 -24.12 -26.28
N ALA A 72 -6.93 -24.42 -26.64
CA ALA A 72 -6.05 -25.29 -25.84
C ALA A 72 -5.37 -24.57 -24.67
N LEU A 73 -5.36 -23.23 -24.68
CA LEU A 73 -4.63 -22.41 -23.71
C LEU A 73 -5.28 -22.45 -22.32
N LYS A 74 -4.52 -22.83 -21.31
CA LYS A 74 -4.96 -22.84 -19.91
C LYS A 74 -4.42 -21.62 -19.17
N ASP A 75 -5.18 -21.14 -18.19
CA ASP A 75 -4.77 -19.98 -17.39
C ASP A 75 -3.53 -20.26 -16.54
N ASP A 76 -3.33 -21.52 -16.12
CA ASP A 76 -2.15 -21.96 -15.36
C ASP A 76 -0.85 -21.94 -16.19
N ASP A 77 -0.96 -21.91 -17.52
CA ASP A 77 0.18 -21.83 -18.44
C ASP A 77 0.57 -20.36 -18.74
N LEU A 78 -0.12 -19.38 -18.14
CA LEU A 78 0.09 -17.96 -18.37
C LEU A 78 0.65 -17.27 -17.13
N TRP A 79 1.64 -16.41 -17.35
CA TRP A 79 2.17 -15.51 -16.33
C TRP A 79 2.50 -14.15 -16.96
N PHE A 80 2.86 -13.20 -16.11
CA PHE A 80 3.26 -11.87 -16.53
C PHE A 80 4.73 -11.65 -16.21
N GLU A 81 5.45 -10.97 -17.09
CA GLU A 81 6.82 -10.51 -16.86
C GLU A 81 6.93 -9.03 -17.19
N THR A 82 7.98 -8.39 -16.69
CA THR A 82 8.38 -7.04 -17.12
C THR A 82 8.91 -7.09 -18.54
N LEU A 83 8.52 -6.11 -19.36
CA LEU A 83 9.14 -5.94 -20.67
C LEU A 83 10.61 -5.50 -20.50
N PRO A 84 11.54 -6.03 -21.31
CA PRO A 84 12.92 -5.57 -21.32
C PRO A 84 12.99 -4.09 -21.73
N ASP A 85 13.64 -3.26 -20.93
CA ASP A 85 13.92 -1.88 -21.33
C ASP A 85 15.08 -1.86 -22.33
N ASN A 86 14.87 -1.24 -23.49
CA ASN A 86 15.86 -1.16 -24.59
C ASN A 86 17.19 -0.47 -24.22
N HIS A 87 17.30 0.12 -23.04
CA HIS A 87 18.46 0.91 -22.59
C HIS A 87 19.40 0.20 -21.63
N GLN A 88 19.08 -1.01 -21.15
CA GLN A 88 20.01 -1.82 -20.36
C GLN A 88 19.64 -3.29 -20.49
N ALA A 89 20.64 -4.17 -20.63
CA ALA A 89 20.48 -5.62 -20.70
C ALA A 89 19.91 -6.18 -19.39
N GLN A 90 18.62 -5.94 -19.14
CA GLN A 90 17.88 -6.42 -17.99
C GLN A 90 17.01 -7.58 -18.42
N GLU A 91 17.18 -8.71 -17.73
CA GLU A 91 16.42 -9.93 -17.95
C GLU A 91 14.96 -9.72 -17.51
N ALA A 92 14.03 -10.31 -18.29
CA ALA A 92 12.61 -10.25 -17.97
C ALA A 92 12.37 -10.79 -16.56
N THR A 93 11.66 -10.00 -15.75
CA THR A 93 11.38 -10.36 -14.35
C THR A 93 9.91 -10.72 -14.20
N PRO A 94 9.57 -11.93 -13.74
CA PRO A 94 8.18 -12.31 -13.50
C PRO A 94 7.47 -11.45 -12.46
N LEU A 95 6.22 -11.12 -12.72
CA LEU A 95 5.38 -10.26 -11.89
C LEU A 95 4.54 -11.05 -10.90
N ARG A 96 4.45 -10.54 -9.67
CA ARG A 96 3.55 -11.08 -8.64
C ARG A 96 2.11 -10.67 -8.94
N TRP A 97 1.44 -11.36 -9.84
CA TRP A 97 0.07 -11.04 -10.27
C TRP A 97 -1.00 -10.98 -9.16
N HIS A 98 -0.68 -11.46 -7.95
CA HIS A 98 -1.53 -11.43 -6.75
C HIS A 98 -1.25 -10.21 -5.86
N TRP A 99 -0.28 -9.36 -6.23
CA TRP A 99 -0.07 -8.05 -5.60
C TRP A 99 -0.90 -6.98 -6.32
N PRO A 100 -1.30 -5.92 -5.61
CA PRO A 100 -1.99 -4.80 -6.24
C PRO A 100 -1.17 -4.23 -7.41
N ILE A 101 -1.82 -3.98 -8.55
CA ILE A 101 -1.15 -3.48 -9.75
C ILE A 101 -0.41 -2.16 -9.47
N GLY A 102 -0.99 -1.27 -8.68
CA GLY A 102 -0.36 -0.01 -8.29
C GLY A 102 0.92 -0.20 -7.49
N LEU A 103 1.00 -1.23 -6.65
CA LEU A 103 2.22 -1.58 -5.92
C LEU A 103 3.29 -2.11 -6.88
N LEU A 104 2.93 -3.01 -7.80
CA LEU A 104 3.85 -3.51 -8.82
C LEU A 104 4.39 -2.37 -9.69
N TYR A 105 3.50 -1.44 -10.08
CA TYR A 105 3.86 -0.26 -10.87
C TYR A 105 4.83 0.65 -10.11
N ASP A 106 4.53 0.98 -8.86
CA ASP A 106 5.37 1.85 -8.03
C ASP A 106 6.76 1.21 -7.78
N LEU A 107 6.82 -0.11 -7.57
CA LEU A 107 8.09 -0.85 -7.44
C LEU A 107 8.87 -0.91 -8.75
N HIS A 108 8.19 -1.14 -9.87
CA HIS A 108 8.82 -1.15 -11.19
C HIS A 108 9.42 0.21 -11.53
N ALA A 109 8.64 1.29 -11.33
CA ALA A 109 9.05 2.65 -11.67
C ALA A 109 10.21 3.18 -10.80
N THR A 110 10.40 2.65 -9.59
CA THR A 110 11.36 3.22 -8.61
C THR A 110 12.51 2.29 -8.25
N SER A 111 12.31 0.98 -8.30
CA SER A 111 13.28 -0.01 -7.80
C SER A 111 13.57 -1.13 -8.80
N ARG A 112 12.86 -1.21 -9.94
CA ARG A 112 13.05 -2.15 -11.07
C ARG A 112 13.25 -3.64 -10.69
N HIS A 113 12.82 -4.07 -9.51
CA HIS A 113 13.07 -5.42 -8.99
C HIS A 113 11.81 -6.02 -8.35
N LEU A 114 11.31 -7.10 -8.95
CA LEU A 114 10.04 -7.73 -8.62
C LEU A 114 10.26 -9.25 -8.46
N GLY A 115 10.98 -9.70 -7.43
CA GLY A 115 11.27 -11.14 -7.27
C GLY A 115 10.04 -12.06 -7.12
N LEU A 116 10.22 -13.38 -7.11
CA LEU A 116 9.14 -14.40 -7.17
C LEU A 116 8.55 -14.86 -5.82
N LEU A 117 7.27 -15.28 -5.83
CA LEU A 117 6.63 -16.20 -4.86
C LEU A 117 5.56 -17.02 -5.61
N PRO A 118 5.22 -18.25 -5.16
CA PRO A 118 4.24 -19.07 -5.84
C PRO A 118 2.86 -18.39 -5.89
N PRO A 119 2.14 -18.54 -7.01
CA PRO A 119 0.81 -17.97 -7.16
C PRO A 119 -0.14 -18.56 -6.10
N ARG A 120 -0.97 -17.69 -5.51
CA ARG A 120 -2.09 -18.10 -4.67
C ARG A 120 -3.40 -17.73 -5.39
N PRO A 121 -4.50 -18.48 -5.19
CA PRO A 121 -5.81 -18.05 -5.65
C PRO A 121 -6.11 -16.65 -5.10
N ILE A 122 -6.31 -15.67 -5.98
CA ILE A 122 -6.26 -14.25 -5.62
C ILE A 122 -7.36 -13.87 -4.64
N ARG A 123 -8.58 -14.41 -4.79
CA ARG A 123 -9.67 -14.19 -3.83
C ARG A 123 -9.30 -14.68 -2.43
N THR A 124 -8.72 -15.88 -2.32
CA THR A 124 -8.30 -16.46 -1.04
C THR A 124 -7.18 -15.63 -0.43
N GLY A 125 -6.21 -15.20 -1.24
CA GLY A 125 -5.14 -14.29 -0.83
C GLY A 125 -5.67 -12.95 -0.32
N PHE A 126 -6.58 -12.33 -1.08
CA PHE A 126 -7.25 -11.07 -0.72
C PHE A 126 -7.95 -11.19 0.64
N MET A 127 -8.80 -12.20 0.83
CA MET A 127 -9.51 -12.37 2.10
C MET A 127 -8.57 -12.69 3.27
N ALA A 128 -7.45 -13.36 3.02
CA ALA A 128 -6.41 -13.56 4.03
C ALA A 128 -5.79 -12.22 4.45
N LEU A 129 -5.46 -11.34 3.50
CA LEU A 129 -4.92 -10.01 3.78
C LEU A 129 -5.91 -9.12 4.54
N VAL A 130 -7.19 -9.15 4.17
CA VAL A 130 -8.27 -8.43 4.89
C VAL A 130 -8.35 -8.89 6.35
N LYS A 131 -8.28 -10.20 6.59
CA LYS A 131 -8.27 -10.76 7.96
C LYS A 131 -7.00 -10.39 8.73
N GLU A 132 -5.84 -10.42 8.07
CA GLU A 132 -4.57 -10.02 8.67
C GLU A 132 -4.62 -8.55 9.08
N ALA A 133 -5.11 -7.66 8.21
CA ALA A 133 -5.30 -6.25 8.51
C ALA A 133 -6.29 -6.02 9.67
N ASP A 134 -7.39 -6.78 9.74
CA ASP A 134 -8.35 -6.74 10.87
C ASP A 134 -7.66 -7.14 12.18
N TYR A 135 -6.86 -8.20 12.15
CA TYR A 135 -6.08 -8.62 13.31
C TYR A 135 -5.06 -7.56 13.73
N VAL A 136 -4.34 -6.93 12.81
CA VAL A 136 -3.37 -5.87 13.13
C VAL A 136 -4.06 -4.67 13.77
N ARG A 137 -5.22 -4.24 13.25
CA ARG A 137 -6.00 -3.13 13.80
C ARG A 137 -6.57 -3.42 15.17
N TRP A 138 -7.18 -4.59 15.38
CA TRP A 138 -8.03 -4.84 16.55
C TRP A 138 -7.49 -5.90 17.51
N GLY A 139 -6.43 -6.62 17.11
CA GLY A 139 -5.90 -7.80 17.80
C GLY A 139 -6.80 -9.03 17.68
N SER A 140 -7.75 -9.02 16.75
CA SER A 140 -8.69 -10.11 16.51
C SER A 140 -9.29 -9.98 15.11
N THR A 141 -9.67 -11.09 14.48
CA THR A 141 -10.35 -11.12 13.18
C THR A 141 -11.88 -11.09 13.30
N LYS A 142 -12.42 -10.84 14.51
CA LYS A 142 -13.85 -10.95 14.80
C LYS A 142 -14.71 -10.05 13.93
N ARG A 143 -14.24 -8.86 13.54
CA ARG A 143 -15.07 -7.95 12.73
C ARG A 143 -15.28 -8.51 11.34
N VAL A 144 -14.21 -8.99 10.70
CA VAL A 144 -14.31 -9.65 9.39
C VAL A 144 -15.07 -10.97 9.49
N MET A 145 -14.75 -11.81 10.49
CA MET A 145 -15.36 -13.14 10.64
C MET A 145 -16.85 -13.10 10.99
N ASN A 146 -17.35 -12.03 11.61
CA ASN A 146 -18.76 -11.83 11.91
C ASN A 146 -19.55 -11.24 10.73
N LEU A 147 -18.90 -10.86 9.62
CA LEU A 147 -19.61 -10.49 8.40
C LEU A 147 -20.32 -11.72 7.83
N ARG A 148 -21.57 -11.54 7.38
CA ARG A 148 -22.27 -12.54 6.56
C ARG A 148 -21.45 -12.85 5.31
N LYS A 149 -21.55 -14.08 4.81
CA LYS A 149 -20.85 -14.52 3.60
C LYS A 149 -21.05 -13.56 2.43
N GLU A 150 -22.29 -13.15 2.18
CA GLU A 150 -22.63 -12.16 1.15
C GLU A 150 -21.85 -10.83 1.28
N LEU A 151 -21.63 -10.34 2.49
CA LEU A 151 -20.85 -9.12 2.70
C LEU A 151 -19.34 -9.35 2.46
N GLN A 152 -18.83 -10.53 2.80
CA GLN A 152 -17.44 -10.90 2.48
C GLN A 152 -17.26 -11.06 0.96
N ASP A 153 -18.26 -11.60 0.28
CA ASP A 153 -18.28 -11.74 -1.17
C ASP A 153 -18.35 -10.37 -1.85
N ASN A 154 -19.18 -9.44 -1.33
CA ASN A 154 -19.24 -8.05 -1.80
C ASN A 154 -17.91 -7.31 -1.69
N LEU A 155 -17.09 -7.57 -0.66
CA LEU A 155 -15.75 -6.97 -0.58
C LEU A 155 -14.88 -7.36 -1.78
N TRP A 156 -14.92 -8.64 -2.18
CA TRP A 156 -14.14 -9.15 -3.30
C TRP A 156 -14.74 -8.70 -4.64
N GLU A 157 -16.04 -8.88 -4.84
CA GLU A 157 -16.70 -8.53 -6.10
C GLU A 157 -16.57 -7.04 -6.42
N ALA A 158 -16.65 -6.17 -5.42
CA ALA A 158 -16.44 -4.75 -5.60
C ALA A 158 -15.03 -4.41 -6.12
N VAL A 159 -14.01 -5.19 -5.77
CA VAL A 159 -12.65 -5.02 -6.32
C VAL A 159 -12.59 -5.51 -7.77
N VAL A 160 -13.25 -6.64 -8.08
CA VAL A 160 -13.34 -7.17 -9.45
C VAL A 160 -14.05 -6.20 -10.39
N GLU A 161 -15.15 -5.61 -9.92
CA GLU A 161 -16.00 -4.67 -10.67
C GLU A 161 -15.49 -3.23 -10.62
N ASN A 162 -14.47 -2.95 -9.80
CA ASN A 162 -13.98 -1.61 -9.48
C ASN A 162 -15.12 -0.67 -8.98
N ASP A 163 -16.01 -1.20 -8.13
CA ASP A 163 -17.13 -0.47 -7.52
C ASP A 163 -16.78 0.02 -6.10
N PHE A 164 -16.47 1.31 -6.00
CA PHE A 164 -16.14 1.98 -4.75
C PHE A 164 -17.26 1.91 -3.69
N GLU A 165 -18.52 2.10 -4.10
CA GLU A 165 -19.65 2.20 -3.17
C GLU A 165 -19.99 0.80 -2.63
N LYS A 166 -20.01 -0.21 -3.51
CA LYS A 166 -20.20 -1.62 -3.11
C LYS A 166 -19.14 -2.04 -2.08
N TYR A 167 -17.88 -1.65 -2.28
CA TYR A 167 -16.80 -1.94 -1.34
C TYR A 167 -16.99 -1.22 0.00
N TRP A 168 -17.15 0.11 0.00
CA TRP A 168 -17.19 0.91 1.23
C TRP A 168 -18.46 0.75 2.07
N ASN A 169 -19.56 0.29 1.47
CA ASN A 169 -20.76 -0.16 2.19
C ASN A 169 -20.47 -1.31 3.17
N VAL A 170 -19.41 -2.09 2.92
CA VAL A 170 -18.95 -3.16 3.82
C VAL A 170 -17.71 -2.73 4.60
N ALA A 171 -16.69 -2.19 3.91
CA ALA A 171 -15.39 -1.88 4.51
C ALA A 171 -15.48 -0.82 5.63
N SER A 172 -16.48 0.06 5.61
CA SER A 172 -16.75 1.02 6.69
C SER A 172 -16.99 0.37 8.06
N LYS A 173 -17.38 -0.91 8.11
CA LYS A 173 -17.55 -1.68 9.36
C LYS A 173 -16.23 -2.20 9.93
N LEU A 174 -15.20 -2.28 9.08
CA LEU A 174 -13.90 -2.89 9.37
C LEU A 174 -12.81 -1.85 9.61
N VAL A 175 -12.80 -0.80 8.80
CA VAL A 175 -11.79 0.25 8.80
C VAL A 175 -12.24 1.41 9.70
N PRO A 176 -11.39 1.88 10.63
CA PRO A 176 -11.74 3.01 11.49
C PRO A 176 -11.97 4.29 10.68
N LEU A 177 -12.67 5.25 11.29
CA LEU A 177 -12.73 6.62 10.77
C LEU A 177 -11.40 7.33 11.07
N PRO A 178 -10.90 8.22 10.20
CA PRO A 178 -9.75 9.03 10.54
C PRO A 178 -10.01 9.84 11.82
N ALA A 179 -8.97 10.01 12.63
CA ALA A 179 -9.04 10.80 13.86
C ALA A 179 -9.38 12.26 13.53
N PRO A 180 -10.20 12.93 14.35
CA PRO A 180 -10.43 14.36 14.20
C PRO A 180 -9.11 15.11 14.37
N PRO A 181 -8.89 16.22 13.65
CA PRO A 181 -7.69 17.03 13.81
C PRO A 181 -7.57 17.46 15.28
N ALA A 182 -6.37 17.34 15.84
CA ALA A 182 -6.08 17.67 17.23
C ALA A 182 -6.26 19.19 17.46
N VAL A 183 -7.48 19.63 17.73
CA VAL A 183 -7.74 20.98 18.25
C VAL A 183 -7.13 21.01 19.65
N GLY A 184 -6.05 21.77 19.80
CA GLY A 184 -5.24 21.86 21.02
C GLY A 184 -6.09 22.01 22.28
N SER A 185 -6.38 20.87 22.92
CA SER A 185 -7.16 20.83 24.15
C SER A 185 -6.18 20.69 25.29
N LYS A 186 -5.70 21.85 25.78
CA LYS A 186 -5.36 21.98 27.19
C LYS A 186 -6.63 21.60 27.95
N LYS A 187 -6.74 20.35 28.42
CA LYS A 187 -7.84 19.97 29.32
C LYS A 187 -7.78 20.91 30.53
N PRO A 188 -8.86 21.63 30.89
CA PRO A 188 -8.88 22.33 32.16
C PRO A 188 -8.88 21.28 33.26
N THR A 189 -7.90 21.38 34.15
CA THR A 189 -7.82 20.66 35.42
C THR A 189 -9.08 21.00 36.21
N ARG A 190 -10.07 20.09 36.22
CA ARG A 190 -11.26 20.26 37.06
C ARG A 190 -10.89 19.90 38.49
N THR A 191 -10.49 20.91 39.27
CA THR A 191 -10.44 20.84 40.73
C THR A 191 -11.86 20.59 41.25
N THR A 192 -12.11 19.41 41.83
CA THR A 192 -13.35 19.11 42.56
C THR A 192 -13.23 19.62 44.00
N PRO A 193 -14.18 20.43 44.51
CA PRO A 193 -14.30 20.67 45.94
C PRO A 193 -15.04 19.50 46.61
N PRO A 194 -14.82 19.25 47.91
CA PRO A 194 -15.54 18.20 48.63
C PRO A 194 -16.85 18.75 49.19
N SER A 195 -17.97 18.02 49.08
CA SER A 195 -19.06 17.99 50.07
C SER A 195 -20.17 16.96 49.75
N ALA A 196 -20.27 16.00 50.67
CA ALA A 196 -21.39 15.24 51.24
C ALA A 196 -22.79 15.10 50.59
N SER A 197 -23.24 13.83 50.70
CA SER A 197 -24.55 13.28 51.12
C SER A 197 -25.76 13.14 50.15
N SER A 198 -26.10 11.85 49.96
CA SER A 198 -27.42 11.18 49.92
C SER A 198 -28.46 11.54 48.85
N SER A 199 -28.80 10.57 48.00
CA SER A 199 -30.04 9.74 48.11
C SER A 199 -30.20 8.83 46.89
N ALA A 200 -30.88 7.70 47.12
CA ALA A 200 -31.11 6.61 46.18
C ALA A 200 -32.13 6.98 45.08
N GLY A 201 -32.01 6.35 43.90
CA GLY A 201 -33.10 6.30 42.92
C GLY A 201 -32.65 6.07 41.48
N GLU A 202 -32.98 4.89 40.97
CA GLU A 202 -33.26 4.57 39.56
C GLU A 202 -32.08 4.53 38.57
N GLY A 203 -31.70 3.29 38.24
CA GLY A 203 -30.80 2.93 37.16
C GLY A 203 -31.42 3.22 35.79
N GLY A 204 -31.31 4.47 35.34
CA GLY A 204 -31.30 4.81 33.93
C GLY A 204 -29.90 4.58 33.37
N ARG A 205 -29.64 3.39 32.81
CA ARG A 205 -28.46 3.17 31.95
C ARG A 205 -28.62 4.05 30.72
N SER A 206 -28.09 5.27 30.79
CA SER A 206 -27.80 6.09 29.62
C SER A 206 -26.89 5.26 28.71
N PHE A 207 -27.44 4.80 27.60
CA PHE A 207 -26.66 4.26 26.49
C PHE A 207 -25.75 5.40 26.00
N SER A 208 -24.51 5.44 26.48
CA SER A 208 -23.48 6.22 25.80
C SER A 208 -23.42 5.67 24.38
N SER A 209 -23.71 6.52 23.39
CA SER A 209 -23.51 6.19 21.98
C SER A 209 -22.12 5.56 21.85
N SER A 210 -22.07 4.28 21.51
CA SER A 210 -20.82 3.56 21.27
C SER A 210 -20.14 4.23 20.09
N GLN A 211 -19.28 5.20 20.41
CA GLN A 211 -18.53 5.97 19.43
C GLN A 211 -17.69 4.97 18.64
N GLU A 212 -17.92 4.89 17.33
CA GLU A 212 -17.11 4.03 16.48
C GLU A 212 -15.64 4.41 16.67
N PRO A 213 -14.75 3.43 16.90
CA PRO A 213 -13.36 3.72 17.17
C PRO A 213 -12.71 4.41 15.96
N ASP A 214 -12.07 5.54 16.23
CA ASP A 214 -11.31 6.28 15.25
C ASP A 214 -9.92 5.64 15.00
N ALA A 215 -9.16 6.25 14.12
CA ALA A 215 -7.86 5.77 13.69
C ALA A 215 -6.80 5.76 14.80
N ASN A 216 -7.02 6.50 15.90
CA ASN A 216 -6.14 6.50 17.06
C ASN A 216 -6.53 5.42 18.08
N GLY A 217 -7.74 4.84 17.95
CA GLY A 217 -8.25 3.75 18.79
C GLY A 217 -7.88 2.34 18.34
N ILE A 218 -7.16 2.17 17.23
CA ILE A 218 -6.65 0.85 16.79
C ILE A 218 -5.36 0.49 17.53
N LYS A 219 -5.05 -0.81 17.61
CA LYS A 219 -3.80 -1.32 18.20
C LYS A 219 -2.59 -0.94 17.35
N HIS A 220 -2.63 -1.30 16.07
CA HIS A 220 -1.56 -1.02 15.12
C HIS A 220 -2.14 -0.70 13.73
N VAL A 221 -1.39 0.08 12.96
CA VAL A 221 -1.70 0.38 11.56
C VAL A 221 -1.20 -0.77 10.67
N PRO A 222 -2.04 -1.38 9.82
CA PRO A 222 -1.59 -2.35 8.81
C PRO A 222 -0.76 -1.63 7.74
N LEU A 223 0.55 -1.78 7.84
CA LEU A 223 1.52 -1.09 7.01
C LEU A 223 2.63 -2.06 6.60
N ARG A 224 3.01 -2.02 5.32
CA ARG A 224 4.15 -2.79 4.76
C ARG A 224 5.10 -1.82 4.09
N VAL A 225 6.39 -1.92 4.43
CA VAL A 225 7.45 -1.12 3.81
C VAL A 225 8.23 -2.00 2.86
N TYR A 226 8.26 -1.63 1.59
CA TYR A 226 8.98 -2.34 0.53
C TYR A 226 10.28 -1.61 0.27
N LEU A 227 11.40 -2.28 0.56
CA LEU A 227 12.73 -1.74 0.34
C LEU A 227 13.24 -2.07 -1.06
N PRO A 228 14.06 -1.18 -1.67
CA PRO A 228 14.75 -1.47 -2.91
C PRO A 228 15.66 -2.70 -2.70
N ALA A 229 15.77 -3.53 -3.74
CA ALA A 229 16.71 -4.65 -3.70
C ALA A 229 18.15 -4.11 -3.65
N PRO A 230 19.07 -4.79 -2.94
CA PRO A 230 20.48 -4.42 -2.99
C PRO A 230 21.02 -4.55 -4.42
N PRO A 231 21.96 -3.69 -4.85
CA PRO A 231 22.59 -3.84 -6.16
C PRO A 231 23.28 -5.21 -6.26
N PRO A 232 23.38 -5.79 -7.46
CA PRO A 232 24.05 -7.08 -7.65
C PRO A 232 25.51 -6.95 -7.21
N SER A 233 25.86 -7.55 -6.07
CA SER A 233 27.24 -7.70 -5.64
C SER A 233 27.97 -8.57 -6.67
N GLY A 234 29.08 -8.06 -7.19
CA GLY A 234 29.70 -8.55 -8.43
C GLY A 234 29.93 -10.06 -8.52
N GLY A 235 29.82 -10.56 -9.75
CA GLY A 235 30.46 -11.79 -10.19
C GLY A 235 29.84 -13.10 -9.71
N GLY A 236 28.52 -13.23 -9.77
CA GLY A 236 27.88 -14.53 -9.67
C GLY A 236 26.41 -14.41 -10.05
N ALA A 237 25.98 -15.17 -11.06
CA ALA A 237 24.57 -15.39 -11.32
C ALA A 237 23.95 -16.05 -10.08
N SER A 238 23.47 -15.24 -9.13
CA SER A 238 22.63 -15.73 -8.07
C SER A 238 21.23 -15.86 -8.66
N ASN A 239 20.71 -17.09 -8.68
CA ASN A 239 19.35 -17.45 -9.10
C ASN A 239 18.27 -16.87 -8.16
N GLY A 240 18.50 -15.68 -7.60
CA GLY A 240 17.61 -14.97 -6.69
C GLY A 240 17.40 -13.55 -7.19
N ALA A 241 16.62 -13.41 -8.26
CA ALA A 241 16.15 -12.11 -8.76
C ALA A 241 15.66 -11.25 -7.58
N GLY A 242 16.18 -10.01 -7.51
CA GLY A 242 15.99 -9.03 -6.42
C GLY A 242 14.57 -9.01 -5.85
N VAL A 243 14.39 -9.68 -4.73
CA VAL A 243 13.13 -9.61 -3.97
C VAL A 243 13.15 -8.29 -3.20
N ALA A 244 12.14 -7.44 -3.44
CA ALA A 244 11.90 -6.30 -2.57
C ALA A 244 11.73 -6.80 -1.13
N THR A 245 12.65 -6.43 -0.25
CA THR A 245 12.57 -6.81 1.17
C THR A 245 11.37 -6.11 1.77
N VAL A 246 10.43 -6.90 2.32
CA VAL A 246 9.23 -6.35 2.96
C VAL A 246 9.45 -6.30 4.47
N VAL A 247 9.43 -5.10 5.04
CA VAL A 247 9.43 -4.87 6.48
C VAL A 247 7.99 -4.70 6.96
N GLN A 248 7.60 -5.53 7.92
CA GLN A 248 6.25 -5.52 8.52
C GLN A 248 6.39 -5.74 10.03
N GLU A 249 6.49 -4.64 10.79
CA GLU A 249 6.47 -4.66 12.25
C GLU A 249 5.30 -3.83 12.80
N PRO A 250 4.89 -4.02 14.06
CA PRO A 250 3.79 -3.26 14.66
C PRO A 250 4.08 -1.75 14.73
N VAL A 251 3.19 -0.95 14.14
CA VAL A 251 3.23 0.52 14.19
C VAL A 251 2.00 1.03 14.94
N ALA A 252 2.20 1.59 16.14
CA ALA A 252 1.12 2.19 16.92
C ALA A 252 0.67 3.52 16.29
N PRO A 253 -0.64 3.79 16.18
CA PRO A 253 -1.15 5.03 15.60
C PRO A 253 -0.85 6.26 16.48
N THR A 254 -0.66 6.04 17.77
CA THR A 254 -0.32 7.07 18.77
C THR A 254 0.92 6.67 19.55
N ARG A 255 1.68 7.67 19.98
CA ARG A 255 2.86 7.52 20.84
C ARG A 255 2.43 7.44 22.31
N ARG A 256 3.39 7.17 23.19
CA ARG A 256 3.15 7.07 24.65
C ARG A 256 2.65 8.36 25.29
N ASP A 257 2.94 9.51 24.68
CA ASP A 257 2.46 10.83 25.10
C ASP A 257 1.05 11.15 24.58
N GLY A 258 0.43 10.24 23.83
CA GLY A 258 -0.88 10.40 23.21
C GLY A 258 -0.87 11.20 21.91
N SER A 259 0.29 11.69 21.46
CA SER A 259 0.41 12.35 20.16
C SER A 259 0.31 11.33 19.00
N PRO A 260 -0.22 11.71 17.83
CA PRO A 260 -0.22 10.86 16.65
C PRO A 260 1.21 10.50 16.23
N THR A 261 1.42 9.24 15.85
CA THR A 261 2.67 8.79 15.25
C THR A 261 2.74 9.31 13.81
N THR A 262 3.82 9.98 13.44
CA THR A 262 4.02 10.47 12.05
C THR A 262 4.68 9.40 11.17
N LEU A 263 4.53 9.54 9.86
CA LEU A 263 5.15 8.66 8.87
C LEU A 263 6.67 8.60 9.04
N ARG A 264 7.32 9.75 9.29
CA ARG A 264 8.77 9.79 9.57
C ARG A 264 9.15 9.00 10.80
N GLN A 265 8.38 9.10 11.89
CA GLN A 265 8.67 8.37 13.12
C GLN A 265 8.53 6.87 12.91
N ALA A 266 7.46 6.43 12.22
CA ALA A 266 7.26 5.04 11.87
C ALA A 266 8.38 4.50 10.97
N LEU A 267 8.77 5.23 9.92
CA LEU A 267 9.88 4.83 9.04
C LEU A 267 11.22 4.82 9.78
N SER A 268 11.47 5.77 10.69
CA SER A 268 12.70 5.77 11.50
C SER A 268 12.78 4.56 12.44
N GLN A 269 11.63 4.05 12.91
CA GLN A 269 11.58 2.82 13.69
C GLN A 269 11.88 1.59 12.82
N LEU A 270 11.23 1.50 11.64
CA LEU A 270 11.27 0.31 10.80
C LEU A 270 12.56 0.18 9.99
N VAL A 271 13.10 1.30 9.51
CA VAL A 271 14.23 1.38 8.58
C VAL A 271 15.15 2.57 8.93
N PRO A 272 15.76 2.56 10.14
CA PRO A 272 16.52 3.71 10.68
C PRO A 272 17.72 4.14 9.83
N LEU A 273 18.29 3.22 9.04
CA LEU A 273 19.43 3.51 8.17
C LEU A 273 19.08 4.46 7.02
N LEU A 274 17.84 4.42 6.54
CA LEU A 274 17.35 5.29 5.46
C LEU A 274 16.63 6.53 6.02
N PHE A 275 16.06 6.39 7.22
CA PHE A 275 15.29 7.44 7.88
C PHE A 275 15.85 7.67 9.28
N ALA A 276 16.80 8.59 9.39
CA ALA A 276 17.41 8.92 10.68
C ALA A 276 16.36 9.48 11.67
N PRO A 277 16.39 9.06 12.96
CA PRO A 277 15.53 9.62 13.99
C PRO A 277 15.75 11.13 14.15
N LEU A 278 14.66 11.88 14.29
CA LEU A 278 14.75 13.30 14.60
C LEU A 278 15.31 13.50 16.03
N PRO A 279 16.19 14.49 16.25
CA PRO A 279 16.69 14.80 17.59
C PRO A 279 15.52 15.18 18.51
N SER A 280 15.42 14.52 19.66
CA SER A 280 14.42 14.80 20.69
C SER A 280 14.65 16.20 21.27
N SER A 281 13.62 17.05 21.28
CA SER A 281 13.64 18.42 21.84
C SER A 281 13.84 18.46 23.37
N SER A 282 14.22 17.36 24.01
CA SER A 282 14.38 17.21 25.45
C SER A 282 15.81 17.43 25.95
N SER A 283 16.75 17.87 25.09
CA SER A 283 18.06 18.32 25.56
C SER A 283 17.98 19.79 25.97
N SER A 284 17.97 20.01 27.29
CA SER A 284 18.14 21.31 27.94
C SER A 284 19.58 21.83 27.75
N SER A 285 20.03 21.99 26.51
CA SER A 285 21.28 22.69 26.23
C SER A 285 21.00 24.18 26.24
N SER A 286 21.61 24.89 27.18
CA SER A 286 21.55 26.34 27.36
C SER A 286 22.22 27.16 26.23
N SER A 287 22.43 26.55 25.05
CA SER A 287 23.00 27.23 23.89
C SER A 287 21.89 27.90 23.08
N PRO A 288 21.96 29.23 22.85
CA PRO A 288 21.01 29.96 22.00
C PRO A 288 21.22 29.72 20.49
N ALA A 289 22.10 28.79 20.10
CA ALA A 289 22.30 28.42 18.71
C ALA A 289 21.16 27.51 18.25
N ALA A 290 20.45 27.91 17.19
CA ALA A 290 19.46 27.08 16.53
C ALA A 290 20.09 25.71 16.21
N PRO A 291 19.41 24.58 16.53
CA PRO A 291 19.94 23.27 16.18
C PRO A 291 20.17 23.21 14.66
N PRO A 292 21.25 22.57 14.20
CA PRO A 292 21.49 22.42 12.76
C PRO A 292 20.27 21.74 12.10
N PRO A 293 19.91 22.15 10.87
CA PRO A 293 18.81 21.50 10.15
C PRO A 293 19.11 20.00 10.03
N PRO A 294 18.09 19.13 10.16
CA PRO A 294 18.29 17.70 9.98
C PRO A 294 18.84 17.44 8.57
N PRO A 295 19.72 16.43 8.39
CA PRO A 295 20.21 16.08 7.06
C PRO A 295 19.04 15.74 6.13
N PRO A 296 19.18 15.96 4.80
CA PRO A 296 18.17 15.56 3.85
C PRO A 296 17.89 14.05 3.97
N PRO A 297 16.64 13.61 3.78
CA PRO A 297 16.32 12.19 3.87
C PRO A 297 17.00 11.42 2.75
N LEU A 298 17.56 10.24 3.08
CA LEU A 298 18.23 9.37 2.10
C LEU A 298 17.24 8.61 1.22
N ALA A 299 15.96 8.63 1.59
CA ALA A 299 14.89 7.99 0.86
C ALA A 299 13.55 8.70 1.11
N TYR A 300 12.60 8.46 0.21
CA TYR A 300 11.26 9.01 0.24
C TYR A 300 10.22 7.88 0.22
N PRO A 301 9.16 7.96 1.03
CA PRO A 301 8.05 7.02 0.94
C PRO A 301 7.16 7.36 -0.25
N LEU A 302 6.83 6.36 -1.05
CA LEU A 302 5.85 6.43 -2.13
C LEU A 302 4.65 5.55 -1.75
N ILE A 303 3.45 6.11 -1.79
CA ILE A 303 2.18 5.41 -1.47
C ILE A 303 1.18 5.74 -2.56
N HIS A 304 0.67 4.74 -3.28
CA HIS A 304 -0.26 4.94 -4.42
C HIS A 304 0.26 5.94 -5.47
N GLY A 305 1.56 5.89 -5.76
CA GLY A 305 2.21 6.78 -6.72
C GLY A 305 2.39 8.23 -6.27
N ILE A 306 2.18 8.56 -4.99
CA ILE A 306 2.44 9.90 -4.44
C ILE A 306 3.43 9.87 -3.29
N TYR A 307 4.16 10.98 -3.11
CA TYR A 307 5.08 11.19 -1.98
C TYR A 307 4.34 11.90 -0.83
N PRO A 308 3.78 11.18 0.16
CA PRO A 308 3.16 11.80 1.31
C PRO A 308 4.18 12.63 2.12
N PRO A 309 3.76 13.77 2.68
CA PRO A 309 4.56 14.50 3.65
C PRO A 309 4.96 13.63 4.85
N PHE A 310 6.16 13.85 5.38
CA PHE A 310 6.74 13.04 6.47
C PHE A 310 6.00 13.18 7.81
N GLU A 311 5.30 14.29 7.98
CA GLU A 311 4.47 14.61 9.15
C GLU A 311 3.09 13.94 9.11
N THR A 312 2.71 13.34 7.97
CA THR A 312 1.43 12.63 7.82
C THR A 312 1.26 11.59 8.93
N GLU A 313 0.11 11.61 9.60
CA GLU A 313 -0.21 10.68 10.68
C GLU A 313 -0.46 9.27 10.15
N VAL A 314 0.20 8.26 10.71
CA VAL A 314 0.05 6.87 10.24
C VAL A 314 -1.33 6.29 10.51
N GLY A 315 -2.00 6.73 11.58
CA GLY A 315 -3.40 6.39 11.82
C GLY A 315 -4.31 6.87 10.69
N TRP A 316 -4.14 8.13 10.26
CA TRP A 316 -4.87 8.69 9.12
C TRP A 316 -4.56 7.93 7.82
N LEU A 317 -3.29 7.61 7.54
CA LEU A 317 -2.92 6.78 6.39
C LEU A 317 -3.65 5.43 6.41
N GLY A 318 -3.66 4.75 7.56
CA GLY A 318 -4.35 3.47 7.73
C GLY A 318 -5.87 3.52 7.54
N ALA A 319 -6.47 4.69 7.76
CA ALA A 319 -7.91 4.91 7.63
C ALA A 319 -8.32 5.43 6.23
N CYS A 320 -7.44 6.12 5.53
CA CYS A 320 -7.76 6.83 4.29
C CYS A 320 -7.04 6.27 3.05
N MET A 321 -5.82 5.78 3.22
CA MET A 321 -4.90 5.41 2.13
C MET A 321 -4.64 3.90 2.02
N ALA A 322 -5.25 3.08 2.88
CA ALA A 322 -5.16 1.63 2.76
C ALA A 322 -5.86 1.13 1.47
N GLY A 323 -5.27 0.13 0.83
CA GLY A 323 -5.90 -0.57 -0.29
C GLY A 323 -7.13 -1.37 0.17
N PRO A 324 -7.89 -1.98 -0.78
CA PRO A 324 -9.05 -2.80 -0.46
C PRO A 324 -8.73 -4.06 0.37
N ASP A 325 -7.47 -4.49 0.35
CA ASP A 325 -6.94 -5.58 1.19
C ASP A 325 -6.70 -5.15 2.65
N GLY A 326 -6.85 -3.85 2.94
CA GLY A 326 -6.67 -3.25 4.25
C GLY A 326 -5.24 -2.78 4.54
N TRP A 327 -4.29 -2.89 3.60
CA TRP A 327 -2.89 -2.55 3.86
C TRP A 327 -2.50 -1.20 3.25
N VAL A 328 -1.67 -0.44 3.98
CA VAL A 328 -0.92 0.67 3.40
C VAL A 328 0.42 0.13 2.91
N ASN A 329 0.61 0.11 1.60
CA ASN A 329 1.87 -0.31 0.98
C ASN A 329 2.76 0.92 0.76
N VAL A 330 3.92 0.94 1.40
CA VAL A 330 4.89 2.04 1.34
C VAL A 330 6.11 1.56 0.57
N VAL A 331 6.31 2.06 -0.64
CA VAL A 331 7.52 1.80 -1.42
C VAL A 331 8.59 2.82 -1.03
N VAL A 332 9.81 2.35 -0.73
CA VAL A 332 10.93 3.23 -0.39
C VAL A 332 11.72 3.54 -1.65
N VAL A 333 11.81 4.83 -1.98
CA VAL A 333 12.54 5.35 -3.14
C VAL A 333 13.82 6.01 -2.63
N LEU A 334 14.99 5.58 -3.10
CA LEU A 334 16.27 6.18 -2.67
C LEU A 334 16.45 7.57 -3.29
N ASP A 335 17.09 8.47 -2.55
CA ASP A 335 17.49 9.78 -3.09
C ASP A 335 18.76 9.64 -3.95
N GLU A 336 18.62 9.77 -5.26
CA GLU A 336 19.73 9.60 -6.21
C GLU A 336 20.62 10.85 -6.34
N ARG A 337 20.32 11.95 -5.63
CA ARG A 337 21.08 13.22 -5.70
C ARG A 337 22.55 13.16 -5.23
N GLY A 338 23.07 11.96 -4.93
CA GLY A 338 24.46 11.72 -4.54
C GLY A 338 25.19 10.61 -5.31
N GLN A 339 24.57 9.99 -6.32
CA GLN A 339 25.30 9.08 -7.20
C GLN A 339 26.17 9.90 -8.16
N PRO A 340 27.49 9.65 -8.25
CA PRO A 340 28.31 10.30 -9.28
C PRO A 340 27.73 9.94 -10.65
N ASP A 341 27.43 10.97 -11.43
CA ASP A 341 26.90 10.87 -12.77
C ASP A 341 27.88 10.03 -13.62
N VAL A 342 27.56 8.75 -13.84
CA VAL A 342 28.27 7.91 -14.83
C VAL A 342 27.71 8.20 -16.23
N SER A 343 26.65 9.01 -16.33
CA SER A 343 26.16 9.59 -17.57
C SER A 343 27.00 10.81 -17.93
N GLY A 344 27.59 10.80 -19.12
CA GLY A 344 28.23 11.97 -19.72
C GLY A 344 27.29 13.18 -19.82
N PRO A 345 27.84 14.37 -20.11
CA PRO A 345 27.14 15.63 -19.93
C PRO A 345 25.95 15.73 -20.90
N GLY A 346 24.72 15.73 -20.41
CA GLY A 346 23.59 15.97 -21.31
C GLY A 346 22.14 15.84 -20.84
N ALA A 347 21.83 15.46 -19.60
CA ALA A 347 20.43 15.31 -19.20
C ALA A 347 20.12 16.09 -17.92
N SER A 348 19.69 17.34 -18.07
CA SER A 348 19.02 18.08 -17.01
C SER A 348 17.62 17.52 -16.80
N SER A 349 17.39 16.80 -15.71
CA SER A 349 16.04 16.49 -15.23
C SER A 349 15.49 17.71 -14.48
N SER A 350 14.32 18.19 -14.90
CA SER A 350 13.52 19.16 -14.15
C SER A 350 12.37 18.40 -13.48
N LEU A 351 12.17 18.67 -12.20
CA LEU A 351 11.19 18.09 -11.29
C LEU A 351 9.74 18.14 -11.77
#